data_AF-A0A5A9FPR6-F1
#
_entry.id   AF-A0A5A9FPR6-F1
#
_cell.length_a   1.000
_cell.length_b   1.000
_cell.length_c   1.000
_cell.angle_alpha   90.00
_cell.angle_beta   90.00
_cell.angle_gamma   90.00
#
_symmetry.space_group_name_H-M   'P 1'
#
loop_
_entity.id
_entity.type
_entity.pdbx_description
1 polymer ?
#
loop_
_entity_poly.entity_id
_entity_poly.type
_entity_poly.pdbx_seq_one_letter_code
_entity_poly.pdbx_strand_id
1 'polypeptide(L)'
;MSNSYVDGKVREAILAAKGSRMNAQKILMAWAVEDPDLLRGIAQPFLKAIAAAAIERAGRPPSRSAAARPAAGGGAGGGRPSASGLSRDALENLLNQLGRDSGDPVPQRGAPAGKAAAAAKGAVVHDAPAGGPTHEKAMMAIAKAFVAKKVR
;
A
#
# COMPACT_ATOMS: atom_id res chain seq x y z
N MET A 1 -12.66 -5.17 -34.54
CA MET A 1 -12.78 -4.04 -33.60
C MET A 1 -11.46 -3.31 -33.59
N SER A 2 -11.51 -2.00 -33.74
CA SER A 2 -10.33 -1.16 -33.87
C SER A 2 -9.69 -0.91 -32.51
N ASN A 3 -8.35 -0.88 -32.44
CA ASN A 3 -7.61 -0.38 -31.27
C ASN A 3 -8.19 0.94 -30.74
N SER A 4 -8.79 1.75 -31.62
CA SER A 4 -9.47 3.00 -31.25
C SER A 4 -10.60 2.86 -30.23
N TYR A 5 -11.33 1.73 -30.20
CA TYR A 5 -12.38 1.51 -29.18
C TYR A 5 -11.77 1.34 -27.79
N VAL A 6 -10.78 0.45 -27.70
CA VAL A 6 -10.04 0.18 -26.45
C VAL A 6 -9.33 1.46 -25.98
N ASP A 7 -8.65 2.17 -26.88
CA ASP A 7 -7.97 3.43 -26.57
C ASP A 7 -8.95 4.54 -26.13
N GLY A 8 -10.17 4.55 -26.66
CA GLY A 8 -11.27 5.39 -26.19
C GLY A 8 -11.64 5.08 -24.75
N LYS A 9 -11.90 3.80 -24.44
CA LYS A 9 -12.28 3.35 -23.09
C LYS A 9 -11.18 3.53 -22.06
N VAL A 10 -9.91 3.35 -22.44
CA VAL A 10 -8.77 3.64 -21.56
C VAL A 10 -8.73 5.14 -21.20
N ARG A 11 -8.95 6.03 -22.17
CA ARG A 11 -9.02 7.48 -21.91
C ARG A 11 -10.20 7.85 -21.02
N GLU A 12 -11.37 7.29 -21.28
CA GLU A 12 -12.56 7.45 -20.41
C GLU A 12 -12.27 7.00 -18.97
N ALA A 13 -11.59 5.87 -18.79
CA ALA A 13 -11.23 5.35 -17.47
C ALA A 13 -10.23 6.27 -16.76
N ILE A 14 -9.25 6.83 -17.48
CA ILE A 14 -8.29 7.80 -16.94
C ILE A 14 -9.00 9.09 -16.49
N LEU A 15 -9.95 9.58 -17.28
CA LEU A 15 -10.76 10.75 -16.93
C LEU A 15 -11.64 10.47 -15.70
N ALA A 16 -12.35 9.33 -15.67
CA ALA A 16 -13.17 8.93 -14.53
C ALA A 16 -12.34 8.74 -13.24
N ALA A 17 -11.09 8.30 -13.38
CA ALA A 17 -10.15 8.14 -12.28
C ALA A 17 -9.44 9.43 -11.86
N LYS A 18 -9.74 10.58 -12.48
CA LYS A 18 -9.08 11.87 -12.23
C LYS A 18 -7.56 11.79 -12.39
N GLY A 19 -7.09 11.06 -13.40
CA GLY A 19 -5.66 10.86 -13.69
C GLY A 19 -4.95 9.80 -12.84
N SER A 20 -5.61 9.19 -11.85
CA SER A 20 -5.02 8.09 -11.06
C SER A 20 -4.96 6.80 -11.86
N ARG A 21 -3.74 6.34 -12.19
CA ARG A 21 -3.53 5.08 -12.95
C ARG A 21 -4.13 3.86 -12.26
N MET A 22 -3.95 3.76 -10.94
CA MET A 22 -4.47 2.63 -10.15
C MET A 22 -6.00 2.58 -10.19
N ASN A 23 -6.66 3.73 -10.06
CA ASN A 23 -8.12 3.79 -10.11
C ASN A 23 -8.63 3.59 -11.54
N ALA A 24 -7.94 4.11 -12.56
CA ALA A 24 -8.28 3.88 -13.95
C ALA A 24 -8.24 2.38 -14.29
N GLN A 25 -7.23 1.66 -13.80
CA GLN A 25 -7.15 0.21 -13.96
C GLN A 25 -8.34 -0.50 -13.30
N LYS A 26 -8.70 -0.14 -12.06
CA LYS A 26 -9.87 -0.72 -11.37
C LYS A 26 -11.17 -0.47 -12.12
N ILE A 27 -11.37 0.76 -12.60
CA ILE A 27 -12.56 1.15 -13.39
C ILE A 27 -12.61 0.37 -14.70
N LEU A 28 -11.48 0.30 -15.42
CA LEU A 28 -11.39 -0.42 -16.68
C LEU A 28 -11.64 -1.93 -16.51
N MET A 29 -11.18 -2.51 -15.40
CA MET A 29 -11.49 -3.90 -15.05
C MET A 29 -12.98 -4.10 -14.77
N ALA A 30 -13.63 -3.18 -14.05
CA ALA A 30 -15.07 -3.26 -13.80
C ALA A 30 -15.87 -3.18 -15.12
N TRP A 31 -15.53 -2.24 -16.00
CA TRP A 31 -16.17 -2.12 -17.31
C TRP A 31 -15.93 -3.35 -18.20
N ALA A 32 -14.73 -3.94 -18.17
CA ALA A 32 -14.45 -5.14 -18.96
C ALA A 32 -15.24 -6.38 -18.48
N VAL A 33 -15.70 -6.41 -17.23
CA VAL A 33 -16.60 -7.49 -16.76
C VAL A 33 -17.99 -7.34 -17.36
N GLU A 34 -18.45 -6.10 -17.56
CA GLU A 34 -19.78 -5.79 -18.11
C GLU A 34 -19.80 -5.80 -19.65
N ASP A 35 -18.68 -5.49 -20.30
CA ASP A 35 -18.52 -5.43 -21.75
C ASP A 35 -17.55 -6.52 -22.26
N PRO A 36 -18.08 -7.64 -22.80
CA PRO A 36 -17.26 -8.73 -23.34
C PRO A 36 -16.35 -8.32 -24.50
N ASP A 37 -16.76 -7.33 -25.29
CA ASP A 37 -16.00 -6.86 -26.44
C ASP A 37 -14.80 -6.02 -26.01
N LEU A 38 -14.97 -5.19 -24.97
CA LEU A 38 -13.86 -4.49 -24.33
C LEU A 38 -12.86 -5.47 -23.71
N LEU A 39 -13.34 -6.49 -23.00
CA LEU A 39 -12.49 -7.53 -22.42
C LEU A 39 -11.67 -8.24 -23.50
N ARG A 40 -12.33 -8.66 -24.58
CA ARG A 40 -11.67 -9.35 -25.69
C ARG A 40 -10.66 -8.44 -26.37
N GLY A 41 -10.98 -7.17 -26.57
CA GLY A 41 -10.07 -6.17 -27.14
C GLY A 41 -8.81 -5.97 -26.31
N ILE A 42 -8.94 -5.82 -24.98
CA ILE A 42 -7.80 -5.66 -24.07
C ILE A 42 -6.97 -6.96 -23.98
N ALA A 43 -7.61 -8.13 -24.02
CA ALA A 43 -6.94 -9.43 -23.87
C ALA A 43 -6.22 -9.92 -25.15
N GLN A 44 -6.65 -9.49 -26.34
CA GLN A 44 -6.09 -9.92 -27.63
C GLN A 44 -4.55 -9.94 -27.71
N PRO A 45 -3.82 -8.85 -27.36
CA PRO A 45 -2.36 -8.85 -27.44
C PRO A 45 -1.70 -9.83 -26.45
N PHE A 46 -2.41 -10.27 -25.42
CA PHE A 46 -1.90 -11.16 -24.37
C PHE A 46 -2.45 -12.59 -24.47
N LEU A 47 -3.26 -12.90 -25.48
CA LEU A 47 -4.00 -14.16 -25.58
C LEU A 47 -3.07 -15.39 -25.59
N LYS A 48 -1.91 -15.28 -26.26
CA LYS A 48 -0.90 -16.35 -26.29
C LYS A 48 -0.38 -16.68 -24.88
N ALA A 49 -0.08 -15.67 -24.08
CA ALA A 49 0.44 -15.86 -22.73
C ALA A 49 -0.64 -16.41 -21.78
N ILE A 50 -1.88 -15.93 -21.92
CA ILE A 50 -3.03 -16.42 -21.16
C ILE A 50 -3.25 -17.92 -21.44
N ALA A 51 -3.27 -18.30 -22.72
CA ALA A 51 -3.45 -19.70 -23.12
C ALA A 51 -2.31 -20.60 -22.63
N ALA A 52 -1.05 -20.16 -22.78
CA ALA A 52 0.10 -20.90 -22.28
C ALA A 52 0.02 -21.13 -20.75
N ALA A 53 -0.26 -20.08 -19.98
CA ALA A 53 -0.40 -20.17 -18.52
C ALA A 53 -1.59 -21.04 -18.08
N ALA A 54 -2.65 -21.13 -18.89
CA ALA A 54 -3.78 -22.01 -18.63
C ALA A 54 -3.40 -23.49 -18.85
N ILE A 55 -2.69 -23.80 -19.94
CA ILE A 55 -2.19 -25.15 -20.23
C ILE A 55 -1.20 -25.61 -19.16
N GLU A 56 -0.23 -24.77 -18.79
CA GLU A 56 0.74 -25.08 -17.73
C GLU A 56 0.05 -25.40 -16.39
N ARG A 57 -1.03 -24.67 -16.07
CA ARG A 57 -1.80 -24.89 -14.85
C ARG A 57 -2.58 -26.21 -14.91
N ALA A 58 -3.17 -26.54 -16.05
CA ALA A 58 -3.93 -27.77 -16.24
C ALA A 58 -3.02 -29.02 -16.27
N GLY A 59 -1.81 -28.90 -16.81
CA GLY A 59 -0.82 -29.98 -16.85
C GLY A 59 -0.04 -30.17 -15.55
N ARG A 60 -0.15 -29.25 -14.58
CA ARG A 60 0.52 -29.37 -13.29
C ARG A 60 -0.21 -30.41 -12.43
N PRO A 61 0.43 -31.54 -12.07
CA PRO A 61 -0.19 -32.48 -11.15
C PRO A 61 -0.52 -31.77 -9.83
N PRO A 62 -1.60 -32.15 -9.12
CA PRO A 62 -1.94 -31.59 -7.82
C PRO A 62 -0.92 -32.07 -6.77
N SER A 63 0.32 -31.63 -6.87
CA SER A 63 1.34 -31.89 -5.86
C SER A 63 1.02 -31.00 -4.66
N ARG A 64 0.73 -31.68 -3.55
CA ARG A 64 0.50 -31.15 -2.21
C ARG A 64 1.43 -29.96 -1.92
N SER A 65 0.84 -28.92 -1.31
CA SER A 65 1.49 -27.72 -0.77
C SER A 65 1.67 -26.56 -1.75
N ALA A 66 0.65 -25.70 -1.80
CA ALA A 66 0.74 -24.32 -2.26
C ALA A 66 1.38 -23.44 -1.17
N ALA A 67 2.61 -23.76 -0.76
CA ALA A 67 3.47 -22.86 0.00
C ALA A 67 4.59 -22.39 -0.92
N ALA A 68 4.78 -21.07 -1.01
CA ALA A 68 5.73 -20.35 -1.85
C ALA A 68 5.38 -20.20 -3.35
N ARG A 69 4.55 -19.20 -3.65
CA ARG A 69 4.90 -18.25 -4.72
C ARG A 69 5.48 -17.01 -4.04
N PRO A 70 6.70 -16.59 -4.42
CA PRO A 70 6.78 -15.65 -5.52
C PRO A 70 7.88 -16.01 -6.51
N ALA A 71 7.60 -15.88 -7.81
CA ALA A 71 8.66 -15.88 -8.81
C ALA A 71 8.31 -14.89 -9.91
N ALA A 72 8.53 -13.60 -9.62
CA ALA A 72 9.04 -12.67 -10.60
C ALA A 72 10.56 -12.82 -10.56
N GLY A 73 11.14 -13.41 -11.62
CA GLY A 73 12.59 -13.58 -11.74
C GLY A 73 13.23 -12.31 -12.31
N GLY A 74 14.38 -11.94 -11.76
CA GLY A 74 15.28 -10.95 -12.36
C GLY A 74 16.23 -10.31 -11.35
N GLY A 75 17.42 -10.88 -11.17
CA GLY A 75 18.51 -10.22 -10.46
C GLY A 75 19.53 -11.17 -9.85
N ALA A 76 20.59 -11.46 -10.58
CA ALA A 76 21.86 -11.91 -10.00
C ALA A 76 22.36 -10.81 -9.05
N GLY A 77 22.56 -11.13 -7.78
CA GLY A 77 23.04 -10.15 -6.81
C GLY A 77 23.19 -10.74 -5.42
N GLY A 78 24.45 -10.90 -5.01
CA GLY A 78 24.98 -11.09 -3.66
C GLY A 78 24.00 -11.43 -2.54
N GLY A 79 24.18 -12.63 -1.98
CA GLY A 79 23.57 -13.03 -0.71
C GLY A 79 23.84 -11.99 0.37
N ARG A 80 22.83 -11.17 0.65
CA ARG A 80 22.64 -10.57 1.97
C ARG A 80 21.92 -11.60 2.83
N PRO A 81 22.33 -11.82 4.10
CA PRO A 81 21.48 -12.58 5.02
C PRO A 81 20.16 -11.81 5.16
N SER A 82 19.13 -12.33 4.49
CA SER A 82 17.77 -11.82 4.59
C SER A 82 17.33 -12.00 6.04
N ALA A 83 16.71 -10.98 6.64
CA ALA A 83 16.28 -10.92 8.04
C ALA A 83 15.11 -11.87 8.38
N SER A 84 15.02 -12.99 7.69
CA SER A 84 14.01 -14.05 7.83
C SER A 84 14.69 -15.42 7.80
N GLY A 85 15.88 -15.53 8.39
CA GLY A 85 16.66 -16.76 8.52
C GLY A 85 16.89 -17.21 9.96
N LEU A 86 16.24 -16.58 10.95
CA LEU A 86 16.30 -17.02 12.33
C LEU A 86 15.34 -18.20 12.49
N SER A 87 15.85 -19.35 12.95
CA SER A 87 15.01 -20.48 13.31
C SER A 87 14.04 -20.05 14.42
N ARG A 88 12.89 -20.71 14.48
CA ARG A 88 11.87 -20.44 15.52
C ARG A 88 12.48 -20.52 16.92
N ASP A 89 13.35 -21.50 17.14
CA ASP A 89 14.04 -21.70 18.42
C ASP A 89 15.01 -20.55 18.76
N ALA A 90 15.70 -20.00 17.75
CA ALA A 90 16.57 -18.83 17.95
C ALA A 90 15.77 -17.57 18.31
N LEU A 91 14.55 -17.45 17.77
CA LEU A 91 13.62 -16.37 18.07
C LEU A 91 13.06 -16.49 19.49
N GLU A 92 12.67 -17.68 19.91
CA GLU A 92 12.18 -17.95 21.28
C GLU A 92 13.27 -17.71 22.34
N ASN A 93 14.53 -18.07 22.05
CA ASN A 93 15.65 -17.75 22.94
C ASN A 93 15.91 -16.24 23.08
N LEU A 94 15.81 -15.48 21.98
CA LEU A 94 15.92 -14.01 22.01
C LEU A 94 14.79 -13.36 22.81
N LEU A 95 13.55 -13.85 22.66
CA LEU A 95 12.39 -13.36 23.41
C LEU A 95 12.51 -13.63 24.91
N ASN A 96 12.98 -14.82 25.30
CA ASN A 96 13.24 -15.16 26.70
C ASN A 96 14.36 -14.32 27.32
N GLN A 97 15.37 -13.96 26.52
CA GLN A 97 16.46 -13.10 26.95
C GLN A 97 15.98 -11.65 27.14
N LEU A 98 15.20 -11.11 26.19
CA LEU A 98 14.64 -9.75 26.29
C LEU A 98 13.59 -9.60 27.41
N GLY A 99 12.84 -10.67 27.69
CA GLY A 99 11.87 -10.72 28.79
C GLY A 99 12.50 -10.75 30.18
N ARG A 100 13.77 -11.16 30.30
CA ARG A 100 14.52 -11.14 31.56
C ARG A 100 15.21 -9.80 31.84
N ASP A 101 15.66 -9.09 30.81
CA ASP A 101 16.25 -7.74 30.94
C ASP A 101 15.21 -6.63 31.19
N SER A 102 13.90 -6.94 31.09
CA SER A 102 12.82 -5.98 31.35
C SER A 102 12.31 -5.99 32.80
N GLY A 103 13.02 -6.66 33.72
CA GLY A 103 12.58 -6.85 35.10
C GLY A 103 13.68 -6.56 36.11
N ASP A 104 13.71 -5.34 36.63
CA ASP A 104 14.15 -5.04 38.00
C ASP A 104 13.59 -3.68 38.46
N PRO A 105 13.46 -3.39 39.77
CA PRO A 105 12.21 -3.56 40.52
C PRO A 105 11.51 -2.24 40.91
N VAL A 106 10.22 -2.37 41.26
CA VAL A 106 9.33 -1.32 41.77
C VAL A 106 9.79 -0.76 43.13
N PRO A 107 9.63 0.55 43.38
CA PRO A 107 8.82 0.96 44.53
C PRO A 107 7.85 2.13 44.25
N GLN A 108 6.54 1.82 44.39
CA GLN A 108 5.50 2.47 45.18
C GLN A 108 5.28 4.01 45.13
N ARG A 109 4.05 4.45 44.79
CA ARG A 109 3.07 5.12 45.71
C ARG A 109 1.93 5.87 44.98
N GLY A 110 0.67 5.55 45.31
CA GLY A 110 -0.47 6.49 45.36
C GLY A 110 -1.58 6.39 44.29
N ALA A 111 -2.78 5.99 44.71
CA ALA A 111 -4.08 6.01 43.98
C ALA A 111 -4.84 7.36 44.21
N PRO A 112 -6.16 7.53 43.92
CA PRO A 112 -7.00 7.30 42.71
C PRO A 112 -7.97 8.48 42.37
N ALA A 113 -8.67 8.44 41.21
CA ALA A 113 -10.04 8.99 40.91
C ALA A 113 -10.20 9.16 39.38
N GLY A 114 -11.29 8.90 38.66
CA GLY A 114 -12.70 8.69 38.97
C GLY A 114 -13.57 9.61 38.09
N LYS A 115 -14.54 9.01 37.35
CA LYS A 115 -15.77 9.57 36.73
C LYS A 115 -15.87 9.70 35.19
N ALA A 116 -17.13 9.55 34.79
CA ALA A 116 -17.70 9.19 33.50
C ALA A 116 -18.49 10.33 32.83
N ALA A 117 -18.93 10.05 31.60
CA ALA A 117 -20.14 10.52 30.91
C ALA A 117 -20.27 12.00 30.48
N ALA A 118 -20.60 12.23 29.20
CA ALA A 118 -21.94 12.67 28.74
C ALA A 118 -21.91 13.23 27.29
N ALA A 119 -23.08 13.18 26.66
CA ALA A 119 -23.40 13.47 25.26
C ALA A 119 -23.56 14.96 24.92
N ALA A 120 -23.49 15.31 23.63
CA ALA A 120 -24.41 16.28 22.98
C ALA A 120 -24.20 16.39 21.45
N LYS A 121 -25.32 16.57 20.74
CA LYS A 121 -25.51 16.84 19.31
C LYS A 121 -25.03 18.24 18.90
N GLY A 122 -24.77 18.45 17.61
CA GLY A 122 -24.93 19.77 16.97
C GLY A 122 -23.99 20.03 15.80
N ALA A 123 -24.57 20.24 14.61
CA ALA A 123 -23.91 20.54 13.35
C ALA A 123 -23.29 21.95 13.33
N VAL A 124 -22.14 22.13 12.66
CA VAL A 124 -21.80 23.37 11.96
C VAL A 124 -20.89 23.08 10.75
N VAL A 125 -21.36 23.44 9.56
CA VAL A 125 -20.52 23.66 8.37
C VAL A 125 -19.85 25.01 8.57
N HIS A 126 -18.51 25.05 8.61
CA HIS A 126 -17.75 26.29 8.55
C HIS A 126 -16.82 26.29 7.34
N ASP A 127 -17.16 27.20 6.43
CA ASP A 127 -16.28 27.87 5.49
C ASP A 127 -15.07 28.49 6.24
N ALA A 128 -13.92 28.57 5.56
CA ALA A 128 -12.60 28.89 6.13
C ALA A 128 -12.49 30.31 6.74
N PRO A 129 -11.48 30.57 7.60
CA PRO A 129 -10.48 31.55 7.17
C PRO A 129 -9.03 31.34 7.67
N ALA A 130 -8.17 32.17 7.07
CA ALA A 130 -6.76 32.41 7.23
C ALA A 130 -6.18 32.46 8.66
N GLY A 131 -4.88 32.14 8.75
CA GLY A 131 -3.95 32.88 9.61
C GLY A 131 -3.84 32.42 11.07
N GLY A 132 -3.70 31.12 11.33
CA GLY A 132 -3.25 30.64 12.63
C GLY A 132 -1.72 30.78 12.83
N PRO A 133 -1.20 30.77 14.07
CA PRO A 133 0.22 30.93 14.43
C PRO A 133 1.17 29.89 13.81
N THR A 134 0.62 28.91 13.10
CA THR A 134 1.34 27.90 12.33
C THR A 134 1.78 28.41 10.95
N HIS A 135 1.06 29.36 10.34
CA HIS A 135 1.37 29.87 9.00
C HIS A 135 2.62 30.75 8.98
N GLU A 136 2.76 31.64 9.97
CA GLU A 136 3.95 32.50 10.13
C GLU A 136 5.22 31.65 10.36
N LYS A 137 5.12 30.62 11.20
CA LYS A 137 6.21 29.68 11.47
C LYS A 137 6.58 28.86 10.23
N ALA A 138 5.59 28.48 9.43
CA ALA A 138 5.81 27.81 8.15
C ALA A 138 6.49 28.73 7.11
N MET A 139 6.08 30.00 7.04
CA MET A 139 6.68 31.02 6.17
C MET A 139 8.16 31.26 6.54
N MET A 140 8.49 31.39 7.83
CA MET A 140 9.89 31.55 8.28
C MET A 140 10.77 30.34 7.98
N ALA A 141 10.23 29.12 8.12
CA ALA A 141 10.98 27.89 7.81
C ALA A 141 11.32 27.80 6.32
N ILE A 142 10.39 28.18 5.45
CA ILE A 142 10.61 28.23 4.00
C ILE A 142 11.66 29.31 3.67
N ALA A 143 11.56 30.50 4.25
CA ALA A 143 12.52 31.57 4.03
C ALA A 143 13.97 31.17 4.41
N LYS A 144 14.14 30.48 5.55
CA LYS A 144 15.45 30.00 6.01
C LYS A 144 16.07 28.96 5.07
N ALA A 145 15.24 28.07 4.51
CA ALA A 145 15.71 27.03 3.58
C ALA A 145 16.20 27.62 2.24
N PHE A 146 15.57 28.70 1.75
CA PHE A 146 15.98 29.36 0.52
C PHE A 146 17.28 30.16 0.66
N VAL A 147 17.52 30.78 1.82
CA VAL A 147 18.79 31.48 2.09
C VAL A 147 19.96 30.51 2.17
N ALA A 148 19.77 29.34 2.81
CA ALA A 148 20.81 28.31 2.91
C ALA A 148 21.21 27.72 1.54
N LYS A 149 20.32 27.73 0.54
CA LYS A 149 20.60 27.23 -0.81
C LYS A 149 21.36 28.24 -1.70
N LYS A 150 21.41 29.52 -1.33
CA LYS A 150 22.06 30.57 -2.12
C LYS A 150 23.56 30.74 -1.81
N VAL A 151 24.12 29.98 -0.88
CA VAL A 151 25.54 30.04 -0.48
C VAL A 151 26.27 28.73 -0.82
N ARG A 152 25.99 28.16 -2.00
CA ARG A 152 26.85 27.13 -2.58
C ARG A 152 27.06 27.38 -4.07
#